data_AF-A0A3D2C9M1-F1
#
_entry.id   AF-A0A3D2C9M1-F1
#
_cell.length_a   1.000
_cell.length_b   1.000
_cell.length_c   1.000
_cell.angle_alpha   90.00
_cell.angle_beta   90.00
_cell.angle_gamma   90.00
#
_symmetry.space_group_name_H-M   'P 1'
#
loop_
_entity.id
_entity.type
_entity.pdbx_description
1 polymer ?
#
loop_
_entity_poly.entity_id
_entity_poly.type
_entity_poly.pdbx_seq_one_letter_code
_entity_poly.pdbx_strand_id
1 'polypeptide(L)'
;MTRPSASDFSRPWCGIALCALTACSKTPVTERIQFNVIPEAVMVPLGKSAYQEMLSAEQLESGTDRHERLKKVGKRVSKIANQPRYRWRYSLIRDDDTVNAWCLPGGKIAFYSGILPILQNEAGMAFVMGHEVAHATARHSAERLSQQLAVLGGLSALYLYMENRTDMSDEMQGIIIGALGLGATVGVML
;
A
#
# COMPACT_ATOMS: atom_id res chain seq x y z
N MET A 1 45.80 28.11 23.86
CA MET A 1 44.41 28.26 23.37
C MET A 1 44.43 28.30 21.86
N THR A 2 44.21 27.16 21.21
CA THR A 2 44.11 27.05 19.75
C THR A 2 42.72 26.50 19.44
N ARG A 3 41.92 27.27 18.68
CA ARG A 3 40.57 26.88 18.25
C ARG A 3 40.65 25.61 17.39
N PRO A 4 39.74 24.63 17.54
CA PRO A 4 39.66 23.51 16.61
C PRO A 4 39.10 23.96 15.26
N SER A 5 39.80 23.55 14.19
CA SER A 5 39.48 23.75 12.77
C SER A 5 38.25 22.91 12.37
N ALA A 6 37.31 23.55 11.68
CA ALA A 6 36.07 22.96 11.18
C ALA A 6 36.29 22.23 9.84
N SER A 7 36.92 21.04 9.85
CA SER A 7 37.18 20.30 8.60
C SER A 7 36.92 18.78 8.60
N ASP A 8 36.31 18.20 9.63
CA ASP A 8 36.04 16.74 9.66
C ASP A 8 34.55 16.38 9.65
N PHE A 9 33.75 17.07 8.84
CA PHE A 9 32.41 16.61 8.44
C PHE A 9 32.45 15.98 7.03
N SER A 10 33.46 15.15 6.77
CA SER A 10 33.70 14.54 5.47
C SER A 10 33.33 13.05 5.47
N ARG A 11 32.04 12.74 5.34
CA ARG A 11 31.48 11.57 4.59
C ARG A 11 29.99 11.36 4.89
N PRO A 12 29.07 12.07 4.20
CA PRO A 12 27.63 11.76 4.26
C PRO A 12 27.26 10.40 3.60
N TRP A 13 28.20 9.80 2.86
CA TRP A 13 28.01 8.57 2.08
C TRP A 13 27.72 7.33 2.94
N CYS A 14 28.23 7.27 4.19
CA CYS A 14 27.97 6.14 5.08
C CYS A 14 26.51 6.11 5.61
N GLY A 15 25.83 7.26 5.70
CA GLY A 15 24.44 7.32 6.16
C GLY A 15 23.44 6.83 5.12
N ILE A 16 23.67 7.14 3.84
CA ILE A 16 22.80 6.74 2.73
C ILE A 16 22.88 5.23 2.48
N ALA A 17 24.08 4.65 2.55
CA ALA A 17 24.27 3.20 2.40
C ALA A 17 23.62 2.39 3.54
N LEU A 18 23.54 2.95 4.76
CA LEU A 18 22.94 2.27 5.90
C LEU A 18 21.40 2.20 5.84
N CYS A 19 20.75 3.20 5.22
CA CYS A 19 19.30 3.20 5.00
C CYS A 19 18.85 2.26 3.88
N ALA A 20 19.70 2.00 2.88
CA ALA A 20 19.36 1.13 1.75
C ALA A 20 19.22 -0.36 2.17
N LEU A 21 19.90 -0.78 3.24
CA LEU A 21 19.91 -2.19 3.69
C LEU A 21 18.70 -2.59 4.54
N THR A 22 17.90 -1.64 5.04
CA THR A 22 16.72 -1.92 5.87
C THR A 22 15.38 -1.83 5.12
N ALA A 23 15.42 -1.45 3.84
CA ALA A 23 14.23 -1.23 3.01
C ALA A 23 13.68 -2.50 2.34
N CYS A 24 14.51 -3.54 2.20
CA CYS A 24 14.10 -4.85 1.71
C CYS A 24 13.61 -5.70 2.88
N SER A 25 12.34 -6.12 2.85
CA SER A 25 11.76 -7.03 3.84
C SER A 25 11.12 -8.22 3.14
N LYS A 26 10.92 -9.33 3.86
CA LYS A 26 10.15 -10.47 3.34
C LYS A 26 8.66 -10.29 3.65
N THR A 27 7.79 -10.73 2.75
CA THR A 27 6.35 -10.85 3.06
C THR A 27 6.12 -11.95 4.11
N PRO A 28 5.14 -11.78 5.01
CA PRO A 28 4.65 -12.89 5.81
C PRO A 28 4.17 -14.03 4.91
N VAL A 29 4.41 -15.27 5.31
CA VAL A 29 4.00 -16.52 4.63
C VAL A 29 4.79 -16.87 3.37
N THR A 30 4.80 -16.03 2.33
CA THR A 30 5.43 -16.39 1.04
C THR A 30 6.93 -16.13 0.98
N GLU A 31 7.47 -15.39 1.95
CA GLU A 31 8.88 -14.98 2.01
C GLU A 31 9.39 -14.21 0.79
N ARG A 32 8.49 -13.69 -0.05
CA ARG A 32 8.84 -12.86 -1.20
C ARG A 32 9.53 -11.59 -0.71
N ILE A 33 10.61 -11.22 -1.38
CA ILE A 33 11.27 -9.93 -1.14
C ILE A 33 10.35 -8.82 -1.62
N GLN A 34 10.05 -7.87 -0.74
CA GLN A 34 9.29 -6.66 -1.00
C GLN A 34 10.11 -5.43 -0.60
N PHE A 35 9.96 -4.36 -1.38
CA PHE A 35 10.48 -3.05 -1.02
C PHE A 35 9.42 -2.31 -0.20
N ASN A 36 9.67 -2.15 1.10
CA ASN A 36 8.69 -1.57 2.01
C ASN A 36 9.37 -0.69 3.06
N VAL A 37 9.31 0.63 2.83
CA VAL A 37 9.93 1.63 3.71
C VAL A 37 8.92 2.29 4.64
N ILE A 38 7.63 2.00 4.48
CA ILE A 38 6.57 2.69 5.21
C ILE A 38 6.14 1.86 6.42
N PRO A 39 6.31 2.38 7.64
CA PRO A 39 5.97 1.64 8.85
C PRO A 39 4.46 1.46 9.01
N GLU A 40 4.06 0.35 9.61
CA GLU A 40 2.66 0.03 9.91
C GLU A 40 1.99 1.10 10.81
N ALA A 41 2.78 1.75 11.66
CA ALA A 41 2.33 2.86 12.52
C ALA A 41 1.77 4.06 11.72
N VAL A 42 2.21 4.25 10.47
CA VAL A 42 1.67 5.26 9.55
C VAL A 42 0.49 4.69 8.76
N MET A 43 0.62 3.46 8.26
CA MET A 43 -0.40 2.86 7.39
C MET A 43 -1.71 2.54 8.11
N VAL A 44 -1.68 2.09 9.37
CA VAL A 44 -2.90 1.71 10.09
C VAL A 44 -3.83 2.91 10.37
N PRO A 45 -3.34 4.06 10.88
CA PRO A 45 -4.16 5.27 10.98
C PRO A 45 -4.66 5.75 9.61
N LEU A 46 -3.80 5.75 8.59
CA LEU A 46 -4.18 6.16 7.24
C LEU A 46 -5.30 5.27 6.69
N GLY A 47 -5.18 3.95 6.83
CA GLY A 47 -6.20 2.99 6.43
C GLY A 47 -7.51 3.17 7.19
N LYS A 48 -7.46 3.57 8.48
CA LYS A 48 -8.66 3.93 9.24
C LYS A 48 -9.34 5.17 8.67
N SER A 49 -8.60 6.24 8.40
CA SER A 49 -9.14 7.49 7.85
C SER A 49 -9.76 7.26 6.47
N ALA A 50 -9.02 6.59 5.57
CA ALA A 50 -9.50 6.25 4.23
C ALA A 50 -10.75 5.37 4.29
N TYR A 51 -10.81 4.42 5.23
CA TYR A 51 -12.01 3.61 5.41
C TYR A 51 -13.24 4.44 5.80
N GLN A 52 -13.08 5.41 6.70
CA GLN A 52 -14.18 6.27 7.12
C GLN A 52 -14.65 7.16 5.98
N GLU A 53 -13.71 7.72 5.21
CA GLU A 53 -13.99 8.54 4.04
C GLU A 53 -14.74 7.74 2.96
N MET A 54 -14.19 6.59 2.57
CA MET A 54 -14.80 5.74 1.53
C MET A 54 -16.20 5.29 1.91
N LEU A 55 -16.44 4.91 3.17
CA LEU A 55 -17.77 4.50 3.60
C LEU A 55 -18.75 5.65 3.83
N SER A 56 -18.28 6.91 3.91
CA SER A 56 -19.15 8.06 4.19
C SER A 56 -20.13 8.39 3.06
N ALA A 57 -19.74 8.04 1.82
CA ALA A 57 -20.55 8.25 0.63
C ALA A 57 -21.44 7.04 0.29
N GLU A 58 -21.33 5.94 1.04
CA GLU A 58 -21.87 4.63 0.68
C GLU A 58 -23.08 4.24 1.53
N GLN A 59 -24.00 3.47 0.95
CA GLN A 59 -25.09 2.86 1.69
C GLN A 59 -24.64 1.54 2.29
N LEU A 60 -24.57 1.45 3.62
CA LEU A 60 -24.14 0.23 4.30
C LEU A 60 -25.32 -0.69 4.60
N GLU A 61 -25.14 -1.99 4.34
CA GLU A 61 -26.00 -3.02 4.89
C GLU A 61 -25.54 -3.39 6.31
N SER A 62 -26.49 -3.50 7.23
CA SER A 62 -26.23 -3.91 8.60
C SER A 62 -27.37 -4.77 9.13
N GLY A 63 -27.03 -5.82 9.87
CA GLY A 63 -28.00 -6.73 10.49
C GLY A 63 -28.75 -7.65 9.52
N THR A 64 -28.35 -7.69 8.24
CA THR A 64 -28.89 -8.62 7.25
C THR A 64 -28.18 -9.97 7.32
N ASP A 65 -28.84 -11.04 6.89
CA ASP A 65 -28.24 -12.39 6.81
C ASP A 65 -26.96 -12.40 5.95
N ARG A 66 -26.92 -11.58 4.90
CA ARG A 66 -25.75 -11.41 4.02
C ARG A 66 -24.59 -10.77 4.77
N HIS A 67 -24.84 -9.70 5.52
CA HIS A 67 -23.82 -9.02 6.32
C HIS A 67 -23.30 -9.89 7.47
N GLU A 68 -24.18 -10.62 8.17
CA GLU A 68 -23.76 -11.51 9.24
C GLU A 68 -22.96 -12.71 8.72
N ARG A 69 -23.31 -13.25 7.54
CA ARG A 69 -22.51 -14.26 6.86
C ARG A 69 -21.12 -13.73 6.51
N LEU A 70 -21.02 -12.51 5.97
CA LEU A 70 -19.74 -11.85 5.69
C LEU A 70 -18.89 -11.71 6.95
N LYS A 71 -19.47 -11.23 8.05
CA LYS A 71 -18.78 -11.11 9.34
C LYS A 71 -18.32 -12.46 9.89
N LYS A 72 -19.15 -13.50 9.78
CA LYS A 72 -18.83 -14.86 10.22
C LYS A 72 -17.64 -15.43 9.45
N VAL A 73 -17.67 -15.37 8.11
CA VAL A 73 -16.58 -15.81 7.25
C VAL A 73 -15.32 -14.99 7.52
N GLY A 74 -15.44 -13.66 7.54
CA GLY A 74 -14.35 -12.74 7.83
C GLY A 74 -13.61 -13.05 9.13
N LYS A 75 -14.35 -13.25 10.23
CA LYS A 75 -13.78 -13.62 11.53
C LYS A 75 -13.03 -14.95 11.50
N ARG A 76 -13.56 -15.96 10.78
CA ARG A 76 -12.91 -17.27 10.66
C ARG A 76 -11.57 -17.16 9.91
N VAL A 77 -11.56 -16.44 8.79
CA VAL A 77 -10.38 -16.26 7.95
C VAL A 77 -9.33 -15.41 8.65
N SER A 78 -9.71 -14.24 9.18
CA SER A 78 -8.76 -13.32 9.83
C SER A 78 -8.11 -13.88 11.09
N LYS A 79 -8.81 -14.76 11.82
CA LYS A 79 -8.25 -15.48 12.97
C LYS A 79 -7.02 -16.31 12.58
N ILE A 80 -7.04 -16.93 11.39
CA ILE A 80 -5.94 -17.76 10.88
C ILE A 80 -4.75 -16.88 10.48
N ALA A 81 -5.01 -15.67 9.97
CA ALA A 81 -3.97 -14.73 9.56
C ALA A 81 -3.10 -14.20 10.71
N ASN A 82 -3.52 -14.40 11.96
CA ASN A 82 -2.76 -14.12 13.18
C ASN A 82 -2.13 -12.71 13.25
N GLN A 83 -2.93 -11.67 12.97
CA GLN A 83 -2.53 -10.26 13.08
C GLN A 83 -3.15 -9.59 14.32
N PRO A 84 -2.54 -9.70 15.52
CA PRO A 84 -3.14 -9.22 16.77
C PRO A 84 -3.26 -7.69 16.85
N ARG A 85 -2.44 -6.96 16.09
CA ARG A 85 -2.50 -5.49 16.00
C ARG A 85 -3.67 -4.99 15.15
N TYR A 86 -4.23 -5.85 14.28
CA TYR A 86 -5.28 -5.42 13.37
C TYR A 86 -6.62 -5.40 14.08
N ARG A 87 -7.44 -4.41 13.73
CA ARG A 87 -8.80 -4.24 14.26
C ARG A 87 -9.77 -4.51 13.13
N TRP A 88 -9.98 -5.80 12.89
CA TRP A 88 -10.78 -6.28 11.77
C TRP A 88 -12.20 -5.68 11.76
N ARG A 89 -12.61 -5.20 10.59
CA ARG A 89 -13.95 -4.68 10.30
C ARG A 89 -14.38 -5.20 8.93
N TYR A 90 -15.65 -5.54 8.83
CA TYR A 90 -16.26 -6.12 7.63
C TYR A 90 -17.53 -5.34 7.34
N SER A 91 -17.50 -4.53 6.29
CA SER A 91 -18.66 -3.79 5.81
C SER A 91 -19.21 -4.42 4.55
N LEU A 92 -20.52 -4.38 4.41
CA LEU A 92 -21.21 -4.69 3.17
C LEU A 92 -21.81 -3.39 2.65
N ILE A 93 -21.37 -2.97 1.48
CA ILE A 93 -21.88 -1.80 0.76
C ILE A 93 -23.01 -2.29 -0.14
N ARG A 94 -24.15 -1.60 -0.09
CA ARG A 94 -25.29 -1.86 -0.97
C ARG A 94 -25.06 -1.15 -2.29
N ASP A 95 -24.59 -1.94 -3.24
CA ASP A 95 -24.39 -1.59 -4.64
C ASP A 95 -24.36 -2.91 -5.40
N ASP A 96 -25.46 -3.22 -6.08
CA ASP A 96 -25.64 -4.48 -6.80
C ASP A 96 -24.97 -4.47 -8.19
N ASP A 97 -24.54 -3.30 -8.68
CA ASP A 97 -23.88 -3.15 -9.98
C ASP A 97 -22.36 -3.31 -9.86
N THR A 98 -21.79 -3.02 -8.68
CA THR A 98 -20.36 -3.15 -8.43
C THR A 98 -19.97 -4.56 -7.98
N VAL A 99 -19.23 -5.27 -8.85
CA VAL A 99 -18.62 -6.57 -8.54
C VAL A 99 -17.22 -6.37 -7.98
N ASN A 100 -17.12 -6.08 -6.68
CA ASN A 100 -15.81 -5.85 -6.06
C ASN A 100 -15.77 -6.15 -4.54
N ALA A 101 -14.56 -6.31 -4.03
CA ALA A 101 -14.21 -6.28 -2.61
C ALA A 101 -12.84 -5.62 -2.45
N TRP A 102 -12.56 -5.05 -1.28
CA TRP A 102 -11.27 -4.42 -1.03
C TRP A 102 -10.89 -4.48 0.44
N CYS A 103 -9.60 -4.28 0.69
CA CYS A 103 -9.04 -4.12 2.02
C CYS A 103 -8.15 -2.88 2.14
N LEU A 104 -8.08 -2.36 3.36
CA LEU A 104 -7.16 -1.31 3.76
C LEU A 104 -6.35 -1.75 4.98
N PRO A 105 -5.17 -1.13 5.21
CA PRO A 105 -4.31 -1.46 6.34
C PRO A 105 -5.04 -1.43 7.69
N GLY A 106 -4.61 -2.30 8.61
CA GLY A 106 -5.23 -2.44 9.94
C GLY A 106 -6.50 -3.29 9.95
N GLY A 107 -6.79 -3.99 8.85
CA GLY A 107 -7.86 -4.98 8.75
C GLY A 107 -9.23 -4.38 8.44
N LYS A 108 -9.30 -3.34 7.62
CA LYS A 108 -10.59 -2.80 7.16
C LYS A 108 -10.94 -3.45 5.84
N ILE A 109 -12.05 -4.17 5.80
CA ILE A 109 -12.49 -4.88 4.60
C ILE A 109 -13.91 -4.44 4.28
N ALA A 110 -14.19 -4.24 3.00
CA ALA A 110 -15.55 -4.06 2.51
C ALA A 110 -15.80 -4.89 1.25
N PHE A 111 -17.05 -5.31 1.11
CA PHE A 111 -17.58 -6.01 -0.04
C PHE A 111 -18.74 -5.18 -0.59
N TYR A 112 -18.88 -5.13 -1.91
CA TYR A 112 -20.09 -4.60 -2.55
C TYR A 112 -21.11 -5.73 -2.73
N SER A 113 -22.40 -5.46 -2.61
CA SER A 113 -23.44 -6.49 -2.70
C SER A 113 -23.49 -7.17 -4.08
N GLY A 114 -23.08 -6.47 -5.14
CA GLY A 114 -23.00 -6.98 -6.51
C GLY A 114 -22.04 -8.16 -6.69
N ILE A 115 -21.04 -8.35 -5.81
CA ILE A 115 -20.17 -9.53 -5.87
C ILE A 115 -20.85 -10.80 -5.34
N LEU A 116 -21.85 -10.68 -4.44
CA LEU A 116 -22.41 -11.80 -3.68
C LEU A 116 -23.02 -12.91 -4.56
N PRO A 117 -23.74 -12.63 -5.67
CA PRO A 117 -24.25 -13.66 -6.57
C PRO A 117 -23.14 -14.54 -7.18
N ILE A 118 -21.97 -13.96 -7.43
CA ILE A 118 -20.80 -14.67 -7.99
C ILE A 118 -20.14 -15.56 -6.95
N LEU A 119 -20.13 -15.12 -5.68
CA LEU A 119 -19.57 -15.92 -4.58
C LEU A 119 -20.36 -17.20 -4.32
N GLN A 120 -21.67 -17.20 -4.64
CA GLN A 120 -22.66 -18.27 -4.46
C GLN A 120 -22.90 -18.73 -3.01
N ASN A 121 -21.83 -18.97 -2.23
CA ASN A 121 -21.88 -19.56 -0.91
C ASN A 121 -20.71 -19.08 0.00
N GLU A 122 -20.63 -19.61 1.21
CA GLU A 122 -19.58 -19.25 2.18
C GLU A 122 -18.16 -19.59 1.69
N ALA A 123 -17.99 -20.60 0.82
CA ALA A 123 -16.66 -20.98 0.32
C ALA A 123 -16.13 -19.96 -0.70
N GLY A 124 -16.96 -19.51 -1.65
CA GLY A 124 -16.58 -18.43 -2.57
C GLY A 124 -16.31 -17.12 -1.83
N MET A 125 -17.11 -16.81 -0.82
CA MET A 125 -16.86 -15.67 0.05
C MET A 125 -15.55 -15.81 0.85
N ALA A 126 -15.25 -17.01 1.35
CA ALA A 126 -13.99 -17.27 2.05
C ALA A 126 -12.77 -17.14 1.13
N PHE A 127 -12.90 -17.49 -0.15
CA PHE A 127 -11.83 -17.31 -1.13
C PHE A 127 -11.48 -15.83 -1.31
N VAL A 128 -12.46 -14.99 -1.63
CA VAL A 128 -12.24 -13.54 -1.79
C VAL A 128 -11.80 -12.89 -0.48
N MET A 129 -12.43 -13.25 0.65
CA MET A 129 -12.01 -12.78 1.97
C MET A 129 -10.56 -13.16 2.28
N GLY A 130 -10.14 -14.37 1.92
CA GLY A 130 -8.77 -14.84 2.07
C GLY A 130 -7.78 -14.02 1.26
N HIS A 131 -8.12 -13.70 0.01
CA HIS A 131 -7.36 -12.81 -0.85
C HIS A 131 -7.19 -11.41 -0.23
N GLU A 132 -8.29 -10.80 0.24
CA GLU A 132 -8.25 -9.49 0.90
C GLU A 132 -7.45 -9.49 2.21
N VAL A 133 -7.63 -10.53 3.03
CA VAL A 133 -6.85 -10.70 4.26
C VAL A 133 -5.36 -10.88 3.93
N ALA A 134 -5.03 -11.63 2.88
CA ALA A 134 -3.65 -11.80 2.41
C ALA A 134 -3.05 -10.47 1.96
N HIS A 135 -3.76 -9.65 1.19
CA HIS A 135 -3.29 -8.30 0.82
C HIS A 135 -2.97 -7.42 2.03
N ALA A 136 -3.87 -7.38 3.01
CA ALA A 136 -3.67 -6.59 4.22
C ALA A 136 -2.46 -7.11 5.03
N THR A 137 -2.36 -8.43 5.23
CA THR A 137 -1.29 -9.05 6.03
C THR A 137 0.07 -9.02 5.33
N ALA A 138 0.11 -9.17 4.01
CA ALA A 138 1.32 -9.06 3.20
C ALA A 138 1.81 -7.61 3.06
N ARG A 139 1.01 -6.63 3.48
CA ARG A 139 1.31 -5.19 3.44
C ARG A 139 1.52 -4.65 2.01
N HIS A 140 0.80 -5.21 1.02
CA HIS A 140 0.92 -4.81 -0.38
C HIS A 140 0.61 -3.33 -0.62
N SER A 141 -0.37 -2.73 0.11
CA SER A 141 -0.63 -1.29 -0.01
C SER A 141 0.57 -0.43 0.43
N ALA A 142 1.30 -0.87 1.45
CA ALA A 142 2.49 -0.18 1.94
C ALA A 142 3.68 -0.35 0.98
N GLU A 143 3.82 -1.53 0.39
CA GLU A 143 4.80 -1.79 -0.66
C GLU A 143 4.53 -0.93 -1.91
N ARG A 144 3.29 -0.88 -2.40
CA ARG A 144 2.91 -0.05 -3.55
C ARG A 144 3.19 1.43 -3.29
N LEU A 145 2.83 1.94 -2.10
CA LEU A 145 3.13 3.32 -1.74
C LEU A 145 4.65 3.56 -1.60
N SER A 146 5.41 2.57 -1.10
CA SER A 146 6.88 2.64 -1.05
C SER A 146 7.48 2.75 -2.44
N GLN A 147 7.01 1.93 -3.40
CA GLN A 147 7.46 1.96 -4.79
C GLN A 147 7.14 3.32 -5.44
N GLN A 148 5.96 3.88 -5.19
CA GLN A 148 5.61 5.22 -5.68
C GLN A 148 6.54 6.31 -5.13
N LEU A 149 6.85 6.26 -3.83
CA LEU A 149 7.81 7.20 -3.22
C LEU A 149 9.21 7.05 -3.80
N ALA A 150 9.65 5.81 -4.08
CA ALA A 150 10.94 5.55 -4.71
C ALA A 150 11.00 6.11 -6.14
N VAL A 151 9.95 5.92 -6.93
CA VAL A 151 9.83 6.51 -8.27
C VAL A 151 9.91 8.03 -8.19
N LEU A 152 9.12 8.64 -7.31
CA LEU A 152 9.10 10.10 -7.14
C LEU A 152 10.48 10.63 -6.74
N GLY A 153 11.10 10.04 -5.73
CA GLY A 153 12.43 10.43 -5.27
C GLY A 153 13.51 10.22 -6.35
N GLY A 154 13.42 9.13 -7.11
CA GLY A 154 14.32 8.86 -8.23
C GLY A 154 14.19 9.89 -9.36
N LEU A 155 12.97 10.27 -9.72
CA LEU A 155 12.72 11.32 -10.72
C LEU A 155 13.20 12.68 -10.23
N SER A 156 13.00 13.03 -8.95
CA SER A 156 13.52 14.28 -8.38
C SER A 156 15.05 14.32 -8.36
N ALA A 157 15.71 13.23 -7.98
CA ALA A 157 17.17 13.14 -8.00
C ALA A 157 17.73 13.22 -9.42
N LEU A 158 17.06 12.56 -10.37
CA LEU A 158 17.41 12.64 -11.79
C LEU A 158 17.27 14.08 -12.30
N TYR A 159 16.15 14.77 -11.98
CA TYR A 159 15.94 16.16 -12.35
C TYR A 159 17.09 17.06 -11.87
N LEU A 160 17.45 17.01 -10.58
CA LEU A 160 18.55 17.80 -10.03
C LEU A 160 19.90 17.46 -10.66
N TYR A 161 20.13 16.20 -11.02
CA TYR A 161 21.34 15.79 -11.74
C TYR A 161 21.39 16.37 -13.15
N MET A 162 20.26 16.36 -13.86
CA MET A 162 20.10 16.87 -15.23
C MET A 162 20.18 18.40 -15.27
N GLU A 163 19.64 19.09 -14.28
CA GLU A 163 19.71 20.55 -14.15
C GLU A 163 21.16 21.06 -14.07
N ASN A 164 22.06 20.30 -13.44
CA ASN A 164 23.47 20.64 -13.34
C ASN A 164 24.28 20.36 -14.63
N ARG A 165 23.64 19.91 -15.71
CA ARG A 165 24.27 19.55 -17.00
C ARG A 165 23.95 20.61 -18.06
N THR A 166 24.98 21.35 -18.49
CA THR A 166 24.86 22.41 -19.49
C THR A 166 24.67 21.91 -20.93
N ASP A 167 24.84 20.60 -21.17
CA ASP A 167 24.77 19.96 -22.48
C ASP A 167 23.36 19.49 -22.88
N MET A 168 22.35 19.71 -22.04
CA MET A 168 21.00 19.20 -22.27
C MET A 168 19.94 20.30 -22.15
N SER A 169 19.17 20.51 -23.22
CA SER A 169 18.08 21.49 -23.22
C SER A 169 16.94 21.09 -22.28
N ASP A 170 16.26 22.09 -21.71
CA ASP A 170 15.11 21.89 -20.81
C ASP A 170 14.01 21.02 -21.44
N GLU A 171 13.82 21.13 -22.76
CA GLU A 171 12.86 20.31 -23.51
C GLU A 171 13.23 18.82 -23.47
N MET A 172 14.51 18.48 -23.66
CA MET A 172 14.97 17.10 -23.58
C MET A 172 14.87 16.55 -22.15
N GLN A 173 15.09 17.40 -21.14
CA GLN A 173 14.89 17.02 -19.73
C GLN A 173 13.42 16.67 -19.45
N GLY A 174 12.50 17.52 -19.93
CA GLY A 174 11.06 17.30 -19.80
C GLY A 174 10.59 16.01 -20.47
N ILE A 175 11.09 15.71 -21.68
CA ILE A 175 10.75 14.46 -22.40
C ILE A 175 11.23 13.23 -21.61
N ILE A 176 12.48 13.24 -21.12
CA ILE A 176 13.04 12.10 -20.37
C ILE A 176 12.26 11.85 -19.08
N ILE A 177 12.01 12.90 -18.29
CA ILE A 177 11.28 12.78 -17.02
C ILE A 177 9.83 12.36 -17.27
N GLY A 178 9.18 12.93 -18.28
CA GLY A 178 7.82 12.57 -18.66
C GLY A 178 7.72 11.10 -19.10
N ALA A 179 8.63 10.64 -19.96
CA ALA A 179 8.67 9.25 -20.41
C ALA A 179 8.92 8.27 -19.26
N LEU A 180 9.89 8.56 -18.38
CA LEU A 180 10.18 7.73 -17.22
C LEU A 180 9.03 7.73 -16.20
N GLY A 181 8.40 8.88 -15.97
CA GLY A 181 7.24 9.00 -15.08
C GLY A 181 6.04 8.18 -15.56
N LEU A 182 5.74 8.24 -16.86
CA LEU A 182 4.69 7.42 -17.48
C LEU A 182 5.04 5.93 -17.41
N GLY A 183 6.28 5.57 -17.77
CA GLY A 183 6.76 4.19 -17.72
C GLY A 183 6.69 3.59 -16.32
N ALA A 184 7.11 4.36 -15.30
CA ALA A 184 7.05 3.94 -13.92
C ALA A 184 5.61 3.83 -13.40
N THR A 185 4.72 4.76 -13.77
CA THR A 185 3.30 4.72 -13.38
C THR A 185 2.62 3.46 -13.89
N VAL A 186 2.88 3.07 -15.15
CA VAL A 186 2.31 1.85 -15.74
C VAL A 186 2.99 0.58 -15.18
N GLY A 187 4.32 0.59 -15.05
CA GLY A 187 5.08 -0.58 -14.60
C GLY A 187 4.93 -0.93 -13.12
N VAL A 188 4.64 0.05 -12.26
CA VAL A 188 4.47 -0.14 -10.80
C VAL A 188 3.01 -0.48 -10.42
N MET A 189 2.06 -0.40 -11.35
CA MET A 189 0.65 -0.71 -11.08
C MET A 189 0.26 -2.19 -11.23
N LEU A 190 1.17 -3.06 -11.65
CA LEU A 190 0.93 -4.50 -11.85
C LEU A 190 1.45 -5.35 -10.68
#